data_AF-A0A924NWF0-F1
#
_entry.id   AF-A0A924NWF0-F1
#
_cell.length_a   1.000
_cell.length_b   1.000
_cell.length_c   1.000
_cell.angle_alpha   90.00
_cell.angle_beta   90.00
_cell.angle_gamma   90.00
#
_symmetry.space_group_name_H-M   'P 1'
#
loop_
_entity.id
_entity.type
_entity.pdbx_description
1 polymer ?
#
loop_
_entity_poly.entity_id
_entity_poly.type
_entity_poly.pdbx_seq_one_letter_code
_entity_poly.pdbx_strand_id
1 'polypeptide(L)' 'MKAANSADPSVVGTAMHNSSYKGVVGTYAYDAAGNMKQSAVTVYTFKNGAPVALASY' A
#
# COMPACT_ATOMS: atom_id res chain seq x y z
N MET A 1 5.77 -4.42 12.52
CA MET A 1 4.57 -3.55 12.62
C MET A 1 4.65 -2.74 13.91
N LYS A 2 5.09 -1.47 13.88
CA LYS A 2 5.26 -0.65 15.11
C LYS A 2 3.98 -0.57 15.96
N ALA A 3 2.81 -0.60 15.31
CA ALA A 3 1.50 -0.66 15.96
C ALA A 3 1.19 -2.01 16.63
N ALA A 4 1.81 -3.11 16.19
CA ALA A 4 1.60 -4.44 16.76
C ALA A 4 2.40 -4.67 18.05
N ASN A 5 3.38 -3.81 18.36
CA ASN A 5 4.29 -3.91 19.50
C ASN A 5 4.93 -5.31 19.70
N SER A 6 5.09 -6.06 18.60
CA SER A 6 5.60 -7.42 18.60
C SER A 6 6.27 -7.73 17.26
N ALA A 7 7.22 -8.65 17.29
CA ALA A 7 7.85 -9.25 16.11
C ALA A 7 7.24 -10.63 15.76
N ASP A 8 6.30 -11.13 16.58
CA ASP A 8 5.58 -12.37 16.29
C ASP A 8 4.79 -12.24 14.98
N PRO A 9 4.99 -13.12 13.99
CA PRO A 9 4.31 -13.05 12.70
C PRO A 9 2.77 -13.05 12.78
N SER A 10 2.20 -13.77 13.74
CA SER A 10 0.73 -13.86 13.92
C SER A 10 0.12 -12.54 14.42
N VAL A 11 0.81 -11.88 15.35
CA VAL A 11 0.41 -10.58 15.90
C VAL A 11 0.59 -9.49 14.85
N VAL A 12 1.72 -9.54 14.13
CA VAL A 12 2.03 -8.64 13.02
C VAL A 12 0.99 -8.76 11.90
N GLY A 13 0.65 -9.98 11.49
CA GLY A 13 -0.35 -10.23 10.44
C GLY A 13 -1.73 -9.70 10.82
N THR A 14 -2.21 -10.00 12.03
CA THR A 14 -3.49 -9.48 12.54
C THR A 14 -3.53 -7.95 12.52
N ALA A 15 -2.45 -7.30 12.96
CA ALA A 15 -2.36 -5.85 12.91
C ALA A 15 -2.36 -5.31 11.47
N MET A 16 -1.79 -6.03 10.50
CA MET A 16 -1.72 -5.61 9.10
C MET A 16 -3.09 -5.59 8.44
N HIS A 17 -3.91 -6.62 8.67
CA HIS A 17 -5.28 -6.68 8.13
C HIS A 17 -6.19 -5.57 8.70
N ASN A 18 -5.92 -5.11 9.91
CA ASN A 18 -6.69 -4.08 10.60
C ASN A 18 -6.16 -2.65 10.40
N SER A 19 -5.04 -2.48 9.71
CA SER A 19 -4.40 -1.17 9.55
C SER A 19 -4.47 -0.67 8.11
N SER A 20 -4.45 0.66 7.96
CA SER A 20 -4.19 1.33 6.68
C SER A 20 -2.85 2.05 6.77
N TYR A 21 -2.03 1.94 5.73
CA TYR A 21 -0.70 2.54 5.68
C TYR A 21 -0.60 3.52 4.50
N LYS A 22 -0.31 4.79 4.76
CA LYS A 22 -0.08 5.79 3.71
C LYS A 22 1.37 5.70 3.25
N GLY A 23 1.61 5.18 2.05
CA GLY A 23 2.92 5.19 1.42
C GLY A 23 3.02 6.20 0.27
N VAL A 24 4.13 6.13 -0.47
CA VAL A 24 4.52 7.15 -1.46
C VAL A 24 3.54 7.21 -2.64
N VAL A 25 3.02 6.06 -3.07
CA VAL A 25 2.15 5.94 -4.25
C VAL A 25 0.67 5.76 -3.91
N GLY A 26 0.30 5.68 -2.63
CA GLY A 26 -1.09 5.47 -2.22
C GLY A 26 -1.25 4.97 -0.79
N THR A 27 -2.50 4.65 -0.43
CA THR A 27 -2.83 4.02 0.86
C THR A 27 -2.97 2.52 0.66
N TYR A 28 -2.25 1.74 1.45
CA TYR A 28 -2.28 0.28 1.45
C TYR A 28 -3.17 -0.22 2.59
N ALA A 29 -4.10 -1.12 2.27
CA ALA A 29 -4.94 -1.81 3.23
C ALA A 29 -5.26 -3.21 2.71
N TYR A 30 -5.50 -4.16 3.60
CA TYR A 30 -5.72 -5.57 3.25
C TYR A 30 -7.07 -6.07 3.74
N ASP A 31 -7.67 -7.02 3.02
CA ASP A 31 -8.84 -7.77 3.45
C ASP A 31 -8.44 -8.91 4.41
N ALA A 32 -9.42 -9.67 4.91
CA ALA A 32 -9.18 -10.78 5.84
C ALA A 32 -8.40 -11.96 5.22
N ALA A 33 -8.39 -12.08 3.89
CA ALA A 33 -7.62 -13.10 3.17
C ALA A 33 -6.20 -12.62 2.82
N GLY A 34 -5.87 -11.34 3.11
CA GLY A 34 -4.57 -10.74 2.80
C GLY A 34 -4.47 -10.13 1.42
N ASN A 35 -5.57 -10.03 0.68
CA ASN A 35 -5.58 -9.32 -0.58
C ASN A 35 -5.60 -7.81 -0.33
N MET A 36 -4.95 -7.06 -1.21
CA MET A 36 -4.97 -5.61 -1.14
C MET A 36 -6.38 -5.09 -1.49
N LYS A 37 -6.96 -4.27 -0.62
CA LYS A 37 -8.30 -3.69 -0.81
C LYS A 37 -8.39 -2.75 -2.01
N GLN A 38 -7.30 -2.02 -2.26
CA GLN A 38 -7.19 -1.12 -3.40
C GLN A 38 -5.77 -1.16 -3.95
N SER A 39 -5.63 -1.46 -5.24
CA SER A 39 -4.36 -1.35 -5.95
C SER A 39 -4.30 -0.02 -6.66
N ALA A 40 -3.57 0.95 -6.10
CA ALA A 40 -3.30 2.21 -6.78
C ALA A 40 -2.47 1.92 -8.05
N VAL A 41 -3.02 2.21 -9.22
CA VAL A 41 -2.31 2.07 -10.50
C VAL A 41 -2.06 3.46 -11.06
N THR A 42 -0.79 3.84 -11.21
CA THR A 42 -0.41 5.11 -11.85
C THR A 42 0.20 4.84 -13.22
N VAL A 43 -0.43 5.38 -14.26
CA VAL A 43 0.11 5.40 -15.63
C VAL A 43 1.05 6.58 -15.74
N TYR A 44 2.25 6.36 -16.27
CA TYR A 44 3.24 7.41 -16.53
C TYR A 44 3.43 7.62 -18.03
N THR A 45 3.74 8.86 -18.40
CA THR A 45 4.24 9.24 -19.73
C THR A 45 5.56 9.98 -19.59
N PHE A 46 6.29 10.19 -20.69
CA PHE A 46 7.52 10.98 -20.68
C PHE A 46 7.26 12.39 -21.20
N LYS A 47 7.70 13.40 -20.43
CA LYS A 47 7.73 14.80 -20.86
C LYS A 47 9.13 15.36 -20.60
N ASN A 48 9.73 15.95 -21.63
CA ASN A 48 11.11 16.47 -21.58
C ASN A 48 12.15 15.43 -21.09
N GLY A 49 11.97 14.16 -21.46
CA GLY A 49 12.88 13.07 -21.06
C GLY A 49 12.69 12.55 -19.63
N ALA A 50 11.73 13.09 -18.86
CA ALA A 50 11.43 12.63 -17.50
C ALA A 50 10.04 11.98 -17.41
N PRO A 51 9.85 10.94 -16.59
CA PRO A 51 8.54 10.35 -16.34
C PRO A 51 7.66 11.33 -15.55
N VAL A 52 6.43 11.52 -16.03
CA VAL A 52 5.38 12.32 -15.37
C VAL A 52 4.10 11.50 -15.30
N ALA A 53 3.37 11.62 -14.18
CA ALA A 53 2.11 10.90 -14.01
C ALA A 53 1.08 11.37 -15.03
N LEU A 54 0.46 10.43 -15.74
CA LEU A 54 -0.60 10.66 -16.73
C LEU A 54 -1.98 10.46 -16.10
N ALA A 55 -2.17 9.40 -15.31
CA ALA A 55 -3.42 9.10 -14.61
C ALA A 55 -3.18 8.15 -13.42
N SER A 56 -4.04 8.18 -12.41
CA SER A 56 -4.04 7.26 -11.26
C SER A 56 -5.44 6.69 -11.03
N TYR A 57 -5.54 5.40 -10.69
CA TYR A 57 -6.78 4.64 -10.45
C TYR A 57 -6.71 3.88 -9.14
#